data_AF-A0A1F9KV58-F1
#
_entry.id   AF-A0A1F9KV58-F1
#
_cell.length_a   1.000
_cell.length_b   1.000
_cell.length_c   1.000
_cell.angle_alpha   90.00
_cell.angle_beta   90.00
_cell.angle_gamma   90.00
#
_symmetry.space_group_name_H-M   'P 1'
#
loop_
_entity.id
_entity.type
_entity.pdbx_description
1 polymer ?
#
loop_
_entity_poly.entity_id
_entity_poly.type
_entity_poly.pdbx_seq_one_letter_code
_entity_poly.pdbx_strand_id
1 'polypeptide(L)'
;MQPTSIFTGLRIRPIVTGVIVDYVATYVAMIAYIALFVSRKLLEEGELSEEALRRYATSPEGLLLGFAIGTLCIILGGFVAGRLAKALEIKHGAAVGVGSMIVSTLEQAMAESDLSVPEWFVLISYLAAIPAGALGGYLAERWREFGVGGG
;
A
#
# COMPACT_ATOMS: atom_id res chain seq x y z
N MET A 1 35.80 11.65 7.23
CA MET A 1 34.31 11.65 7.20
C MET A 1 33.87 10.21 7.10
N GLN A 2 33.23 9.65 8.13
CA GLN A 2 32.65 8.30 8.04
C GLN A 2 31.44 8.37 7.09
N PRO A 3 31.30 7.47 6.10
CA PRO A 3 30.12 7.45 5.24
C PRO A 3 28.91 7.07 6.11
N THR A 4 28.01 8.01 6.34
CA THR A 4 26.70 7.72 6.94
C THR A 4 25.91 6.91 5.93
N SER A 5 25.91 5.59 6.08
CA SER A 5 25.09 4.70 5.25
C SER A 5 23.63 5.14 5.33
N ILE A 6 22.93 5.17 4.20
CA ILE A 6 21.50 5.54 4.11
C ILE A 6 20.61 4.69 5.02
N PHE A 7 21.08 3.50 5.41
CA PHE A 7 20.42 2.54 6.29
C PHE A 7 20.73 2.74 7.79
N THR A 8 21.62 3.67 8.14
CA THR A 8 22.02 3.90 9.53
C THR A 8 20.81 4.38 10.34
N GLY A 9 20.45 3.63 11.39
CA GLY A 9 19.33 3.95 12.28
C GLY A 9 17.97 3.35 11.89
N LEU A 10 17.87 2.63 10.76
CA LEU A 10 16.65 1.91 10.40
C LEU A 10 16.50 0.63 11.23
N ARG A 11 15.29 0.43 11.78
CA ARG A 11 14.91 -0.76 12.52
C ARG A 11 14.06 -1.65 11.62
N ILE A 12 14.51 -2.89 11.42
CA ILE A 12 13.82 -3.86 10.54
C ILE A 12 12.43 -4.22 11.08
N ARG A 13 12.29 -4.40 12.41
CA ARG A 13 11.02 -4.86 13.00
C ARG A 13 9.84 -3.92 12.69
N PRO A 14 9.93 -2.59 12.90
CA PRO A 14 8.89 -1.65 12.47
C PRO A 14 8.56 -1.72 10.98
N ILE A 15 9.57 -1.87 10.11
CA ILE A 15 9.36 -1.94 8.65
C ILE A 15 8.56 -3.19 8.30
N VAL A 16 8.97 -4.35 8.81
CA VAL A 16 8.24 -5.62 8.58
C VAL A 16 6.80 -5.53 9.09
N THR A 17 6.57 -4.96 10.27
CA THR A 17 5.21 -4.73 10.77
C THR A 17 4.42 -3.80 9.86
N GLY A 18 5.01 -2.73 9.35
CA GLY A 18 4.36 -1.84 8.39
C GLY A 18 3.96 -2.52 7.08
N VAL A 19 4.84 -3.35 6.52
CA VAL A 19 4.55 -4.14 5.31
C VAL A 19 3.41 -5.14 5.58
N ILE A 20 3.42 -5.83 6.73
CA ILE A 20 2.32 -6.73 7.11
C ILE A 20 1.00 -5.96 7.22
N VAL A 21 1.00 -4.78 7.85
CA VAL A 21 -0.19 -3.95 7.97
C VAL A 21 -0.71 -3.52 6.61
N ASP A 22 0.16 -3.08 5.70
CA ASP A 22 -0.21 -2.73 4.33
C ASP A 22 -0.90 -3.90 3.62
N TYR A 23 -0.29 -5.07 3.63
CA TYR A 23 -0.85 -6.27 2.98
C TYR A 23 -2.20 -6.69 3.55
N VAL A 24 -2.29 -6.79 4.87
CA VAL A 24 -3.54 -7.18 5.53
C VAL A 24 -4.63 -6.14 5.27
N ALA A 25 -4.31 -4.85 5.36
CA ALA A 25 -5.25 -3.78 5.07
C ALA A 25 -5.71 -3.82 3.60
N THR A 26 -4.78 -4.05 2.66
CA THR A 26 -5.09 -4.14 1.23
C THR A 26 -6.05 -5.28 0.94
N TYR A 27 -5.79 -6.50 1.43
CA TYR A 27 -6.72 -7.63 1.22
C TYR A 27 -8.09 -7.37 1.84
N VAL A 28 -8.14 -6.87 3.08
CA VAL A 28 -9.40 -6.56 3.76
C VAL A 28 -10.18 -5.49 3.00
N ALA A 29 -9.51 -4.41 2.58
CA ALA A 29 -10.12 -3.31 1.85
C ALA A 29 -10.60 -3.74 0.46
N MET A 30 -9.84 -4.56 -0.26
CA MET A 30 -10.25 -5.09 -1.56
C MET A 30 -11.44 -6.04 -1.45
N ILE A 31 -11.46 -6.94 -0.47
CA ILE A 31 -12.63 -7.81 -0.21
C ILE A 31 -13.86 -6.97 0.11
N ALA A 32 -13.73 -5.99 1.01
CA ALA A 32 -14.82 -5.09 1.37
C ALA A 32 -15.29 -4.28 0.15
N TYR A 33 -14.37 -3.78 -0.67
CA TYR A 33 -14.67 -3.03 -1.88
C TYR A 33 -15.47 -3.86 -2.89
N ILE A 34 -15.02 -5.09 -3.16
CA ILE A 34 -15.72 -6.01 -4.07
C ILE A 34 -17.12 -6.31 -3.52
N ALA A 35 -17.22 -6.73 -2.26
CA ALA A 35 -18.48 -7.17 -1.67
C ALA A 35 -19.52 -6.04 -1.53
N LEU A 36 -19.09 -4.84 -1.14
CA LEU A 36 -20.00 -3.73 -0.83
C LEU A 36 -20.35 -2.88 -2.05
N PHE A 37 -19.44 -2.75 -3.02
CA PHE A 37 -19.62 -1.85 -4.16
C PHE A 37 -19.73 -2.61 -5.48
N VAL A 38 -18.71 -3.39 -5.83
CA VAL A 38 -18.64 -4.03 -7.16
C VAL A 38 -19.74 -5.06 -7.35
N SER A 39 -19.96 -5.93 -6.35
CA SER A 39 -21.02 -6.94 -6.41
C SER A 39 -22.41 -6.32 -6.51
N ARG A 40 -22.67 -5.19 -5.83
CA ARG A 40 -23.96 -4.49 -5.92
C ARG A 40 -24.18 -3.89 -7.31
N LYS A 41 -23.16 -3.20 -7.83
CA LYS A 41 -23.20 -2.61 -9.16
C LYS A 41 -23.47 -3.67 -10.24
N LEU A 42 -22.71 -4.76 -10.22
CA LEU A 42 -22.87 -5.85 -11.21
C LEU A 42 -24.19 -6.61 -11.04
N LEU A 43 -24.73 -6.71 -9.82
CA LEU A 43 -26.03 -7.31 -9.58
C LEU A 43 -27.16 -6.45 -10.16
N GLU A 44 -27.09 -5.13 -10.02
CA GLU A 44 -28.05 -4.18 -10.61
C GLU A 44 -28.00 -4.23 -12.15
N GLU A 45 -26.82 -4.44 -12.73
CA GLU A 45 -26.61 -4.62 -14.17
C GLU A 45 -26.98 -6.05 -14.65
N GLY A 46 -27.27 -6.98 -13.74
CA GLY A 46 -27.63 -8.37 -14.05
C GLY A 46 -26.46 -9.26 -14.50
N GLU A 47 -25.22 -8.80 -14.32
CA GLU A 47 -24.00 -9.43 -14.86
C GLU A 47 -23.08 -10.01 -13.76
N LEU A 48 -23.60 -10.38 -12.59
CA LEU A 48 -22.77 -10.94 -11.51
C LEU A 48 -22.13 -12.29 -11.92
N SER A 49 -20.94 -12.21 -12.51
CA SER A 49 -20.14 -13.32 -13.01
C SER A 49 -18.65 -13.05 -12.78
N GLU A 50 -17.84 -14.10 -12.79
CA GLU A 50 -16.38 -13.96 -12.65
C GLU A 50 -15.77 -13.12 -13.79
N GLU A 51 -16.28 -13.27 -15.02
CA GLU A 51 -15.82 -12.53 -16.18
C GLU A 51 -16.11 -11.02 -16.05
N ALA A 52 -17.30 -10.67 -15.56
CA ALA A 52 -17.65 -9.27 -15.31
C ALA A 52 -16.77 -8.65 -14.21
N LEU A 53 -16.43 -9.41 -13.17
CA LEU A 53 -15.48 -8.97 -12.14
C LEU A 53 -14.08 -8.75 -12.72
N ARG A 54 -13.58 -9.65 -13.57
CA ARG A 54 -12.27 -9.49 -14.25
C ARG A 54 -12.25 -8.29 -15.19
N ARG A 55 -13.32 -8.10 -15.96
CA ARG A 55 -13.49 -6.94 -16.84
C ARG A 55 -13.53 -5.64 -16.06
N TYR A 56 -14.22 -5.63 -14.92
CA TYR A 56 -14.24 -4.48 -14.04
C TYR A 56 -12.88 -4.20 -13.39
N ALA A 57 -12.17 -5.24 -12.94
CA ALA A 57 -10.84 -5.10 -12.34
C ALA A 57 -9.79 -4.50 -13.28
N THR A 58 -9.96 -4.69 -14.60
CA THR A 58 -9.10 -4.11 -15.64
C THR A 58 -9.67 -2.82 -16.25
N SER A 59 -10.86 -2.36 -15.81
CA SER A 59 -11.43 -1.10 -16.25
C SER A 59 -10.68 0.09 -15.62
N PRO A 60 -10.70 1.28 -16.25
CA PRO A 60 -10.08 2.48 -15.68
C PRO A 60 -10.55 2.78 -14.25
N GLU A 61 -11.84 2.58 -13.96
CA GLU A 61 -12.41 2.79 -12.64
C GLU A 61 -11.89 1.75 -11.62
N GLY A 62 -11.87 0.47 -12.00
CA GLY A 62 -11.36 -0.60 -11.15
C GLY A 62 -9.87 -0.42 -10.82
N LEU A 63 -9.07 -0.07 -11.84
CA LEU A 63 -7.66 0.25 -11.68
C LEU A 63 -7.44 1.46 -10.76
N LEU A 64 -8.10 2.59 -11.02
CA LEU A 64 -7.95 3.80 -10.21
C LEU A 64 -8.35 3.58 -8.74
N LEU A 65 -9.45 2.86 -8.49
CA LEU A 65 -9.90 2.55 -7.14
C LEU A 65 -8.98 1.55 -6.44
N GLY A 66 -8.50 0.52 -7.16
CA GLY A 66 -7.49 -0.40 -6.65
C GLY A 66 -6.19 0.31 -6.28
N PHE A 67 -5.72 1.23 -7.13
CA PHE A 67 -4.55 2.06 -6.84
C PHE A 67 -4.78 2.98 -5.63
N ALA A 68 -5.94 3.61 -5.53
CA ALA A 68 -6.27 4.45 -4.38
C ALA A 68 -6.28 3.64 -3.08
N ILE A 69 -6.93 2.46 -3.07
CA ILE A 69 -6.97 1.55 -1.92
C ILE A 69 -5.56 1.11 -1.54
N GLY A 70 -4.77 0.60 -2.50
CA GLY A 70 -3.40 0.15 -2.25
C GLY A 70 -2.51 1.28 -1.72
N THR A 71 -2.58 2.47 -2.33
CA THR A 71 -1.81 3.64 -1.89
C THR A 71 -2.17 4.03 -0.45
N LEU A 72 -3.46 4.02 -0.08
CA LEU A 72 -3.90 4.31 1.28
C LEU A 72 -3.42 3.26 2.29
N CYS A 73 -3.39 1.99 1.91
CA CYS A 73 -2.87 0.91 2.74
C CYS A 73 -1.36 1.03 2.96
N ILE A 74 -0.60 1.42 1.93
CA ILE A 74 0.84 1.69 2.05
C ILE A 74 1.09 2.89 2.98
N ILE A 75 0.29 3.96 2.87
CA ILE A 75 0.35 5.11 3.80
C ILE A 75 0.10 4.64 5.23
N LEU A 76 -0.91 3.79 5.45
CA LEU A 76 -1.22 3.24 6.77
C LEU A 76 -0.07 2.37 7.31
N GLY A 77 0.49 1.48 6.49
CA GLY A 77 1.66 0.67 6.84
C GLY A 77 2.87 1.52 7.20
N GLY A 78 3.15 2.56 6.40
CA GLY A 78 4.21 3.53 6.64
C GLY A 78 4.00 4.33 7.94
N PHE A 79 2.76 4.71 8.23
CA PHE A 79 2.39 5.35 9.49
C PHE A 79 2.65 4.44 10.70
N VAL A 80 2.22 3.18 10.64
CA VAL A 80 2.47 2.20 11.72
C VAL A 80 3.96 1.97 11.92
N ALA A 81 4.74 1.80 10.84
CA ALA A 81 6.18 1.64 10.93
C ALA A 81 6.86 2.87 11.57
N GLY A 82 6.47 4.08 11.17
CA GLY A 82 6.96 5.32 11.78
C GLY A 82 6.63 5.39 13.28
N ARG A 83 5.39 5.10 13.66
CA ARG A 83 4.93 5.10 15.07
C ARG A 83 5.72 4.12 15.95
N LEU A 84 6.03 2.94 15.42
CA LEU A 84 6.80 1.91 16.14
C LEU A 84 8.29 2.22 16.18
N ALA A 85 8.83 2.86 15.14
CA ALA A 85 10.24 3.24 15.07
C ALA A 85 10.59 4.32 16.10
N LYS A 86 9.69 5.29 16.30
CA LYS A 86 9.87 6.48 17.18
C LYS A 86 11.12 7.32 16.85
N ALA A 87 11.70 7.11 15.67
CA ALA A 87 12.81 7.87 15.11
C ALA A 87 12.90 7.59 13.61
N LEU A 88 13.32 8.58 12.82
CA LEU A 88 13.46 8.46 11.36
C LEU A 88 12.18 7.95 10.69
N GLU A 89 11.03 8.48 11.10
CA GLU A 89 9.70 7.98 10.76
C GLU A 89 9.47 7.97 9.25
N ILE A 90 9.83 9.06 8.56
CA ILE A 90 9.74 9.16 7.09
C ILE A 90 10.57 8.07 6.41
N LYS A 91 11.79 7.78 6.91
CA LYS A 91 12.65 6.75 6.32
C LYS A 91 12.10 5.34 6.53
N HIS A 92 11.53 5.06 7.71
CA HIS A 92 10.85 3.79 7.97
C HIS A 92 9.62 3.63 7.08
N GLY A 93 8.83 4.70 6.91
CA GLY A 93 7.71 4.71 6.00
C GLY A 93 8.11 4.46 4.54
N ALA A 94 9.14 5.16 4.04
CA ALA A 94 9.67 4.93 2.70
C ALA A 94 10.15 3.47 2.51
N ALA A 95 10.77 2.88 3.53
CA ALA A 95 11.19 1.48 3.51
C ALA A 95 10.00 0.50 3.49
N VAL A 96 8.85 0.85 4.07
CA VAL A 96 7.60 0.08 3.89
C VAL A 96 7.15 0.11 2.44
N GLY A 97 7.20 1.28 1.78
CA GLY A 97 6.88 1.38 0.35
C GLY A 97 7.76 0.45 -0.51
N VAL A 98 9.08 0.43 -0.27
CA VAL A 98 10.01 -0.50 -0.94
C VAL A 98 9.69 -1.95 -0.61
N GLY A 99 9.48 -2.27 0.67
CA GLY A 99 9.16 -3.64 1.10
C GLY A 99 7.88 -4.16 0.46
N SER A 100 6.87 -3.30 0.32
CA SER A 100 5.58 -3.67 -0.26
C SER A 100 5.67 -3.88 -1.77
N MET A 101 6.47 -3.08 -2.48
CA MET A 101 6.81 -3.34 -3.90
C MET A 101 7.48 -4.70 -4.09
N ILE A 102 8.41 -5.07 -3.21
CA ILE A 102 9.10 -6.36 -3.29
C ILE A 102 8.11 -7.49 -3.14
N VAL A 103 7.26 -7.46 -2.11
CA VAL A 103 6.25 -8.51 -1.89
C VAL A 103 5.26 -8.55 -3.06
N SER A 104 4.89 -7.40 -3.64
CA SER A 104 3.93 -7.33 -4.75
C SER A 104 4.52 -7.93 -6.02
N THR A 105 5.80 -7.67 -6.27
CA THR A 105 6.55 -8.29 -7.38
C THR A 105 6.65 -9.80 -7.20
N LEU A 106 6.88 -10.27 -5.97
CA LEU A 106 6.93 -11.70 -5.67
C LEU A 106 5.57 -12.38 -5.86
N GLU A 107 4.49 -11.74 -5.40
CA GLU A 107 3.12 -12.22 -5.60
C GLU A 107 2.77 -12.31 -7.09
N GLN A 108 3.10 -11.28 -7.87
CA GLN A 108 2.89 -11.28 -9.32
C GLN A 108 3.70 -12.38 -10.01
N ALA A 109 4.94 -12.62 -9.60
CA ALA A 109 5.77 -13.70 -10.16
C ALA A 109 5.26 -15.10 -9.81
N MET A 110 4.51 -15.24 -8.69
CA MET A 110 3.92 -16.51 -8.25
C MET A 110 2.49 -16.71 -8.76
N ALA A 111 1.80 -15.65 -9.18
CA ALA A 111 0.44 -15.71 -9.67
C ALA A 111 0.40 -16.32 -11.08
N GLU A 112 -0.40 -17.38 -11.25
CA GLU A 112 -0.69 -17.99 -12.56
C GLU A 112 -1.79 -17.23 -13.34
N SER A 113 -2.09 -15.98 -12.96
CA SER A 113 -3.26 -15.25 -13.45
C SER A 113 -3.00 -14.46 -14.74
N ASP A 114 -3.86 -14.66 -15.73
CA ASP A 114 -3.90 -13.96 -17.04
C ASP A 114 -4.44 -12.50 -16.97
N LEU A 115 -4.47 -11.87 -15.79
CA LEU A 115 -4.92 -10.49 -15.66
C LEU A 115 -3.87 -9.53 -16.23
N SER A 116 -4.02 -9.19 -17.50
CA SER A 116 -3.14 -8.26 -18.22
C SER A 116 -3.42 -6.81 -17.79
N VAL A 117 -2.84 -6.39 -16.66
CA VAL A 117 -2.82 -4.99 -16.24
C VAL A 117 -1.87 -4.22 -17.17
N PRO A 118 -2.23 -3.03 -17.68
CA PRO A 118 -1.35 -2.25 -18.54
C PRO A 118 -0.01 -1.91 -17.86
N GLU A 119 1.11 -2.12 -18.56
CA GLU A 119 2.46 -1.94 -17.99
C GLU A 119 2.72 -0.53 -17.44
N TRP A 120 2.19 0.50 -18.12
CA TRP A 120 2.31 1.89 -17.66
C TRP A 120 1.65 2.10 -16.30
N PHE A 121 0.56 1.37 -16.02
CA PHE A 121 -0.17 1.46 -14.76
C PHE A 121 0.61 0.78 -13.63
N VAL A 122 1.23 -0.37 -13.93
CA VAL A 122 2.16 -1.05 -13.01
C VAL A 122 3.32 -0.12 -12.64
N LEU A 123 3.92 0.54 -13.63
CA LEU A 123 5.02 1.48 -13.40
C LEU A 123 4.61 2.64 -12.47
N ILE A 124 3.46 3.27 -12.71
CA ILE A 124 2.95 4.34 -11.85
C ILE A 124 2.67 3.84 -10.43
N SER A 125 2.11 2.63 -10.30
CA SER A 125 1.83 2.00 -9.01
C SER A 125 3.12 1.80 -8.19
N TYR A 126 4.19 1.33 -8.83
CA TYR A 126 5.51 1.20 -8.21
C TYR A 126 6.14 2.54 -7.86
N LEU A 127 6.04 3.53 -8.74
CA LEU A 127 6.55 4.88 -8.45
C LEU A 127 5.83 5.54 -7.27
N ALA A 128 4.54 5.25 -7.07
CA ALA A 128 3.74 5.80 -5.99
C ALA A 128 4.03 5.17 -4.62
N ALA A 129 4.50 3.92 -4.57
CA ALA A 129 4.65 3.17 -3.33
C ALA A 129 5.64 3.81 -2.34
N ILE A 130 6.81 4.26 -2.81
CA ILE A 130 7.81 4.88 -1.93
C ILE A 130 7.31 6.24 -1.38
N PRO A 131 6.79 7.18 -2.19
CA PRO A 131 6.16 8.40 -1.70
C PRO A 131 5.00 8.15 -0.75
N ALA A 132 4.15 7.16 -1.03
CA ALA A 132 3.02 6.79 -0.16
C ALA A 132 3.50 6.33 1.22
N GLY A 133 4.48 5.43 1.26
CA GLY A 133 5.06 4.97 2.51
C GLY A 133 5.73 6.11 3.28
N ALA A 134 6.49 6.96 2.59
CA ALA A 134 7.13 8.13 3.17
C ALA A 134 6.10 9.12 3.76
N LEU A 135 4.98 9.34 3.08
CA LEU A 135 3.86 10.16 3.57
C LEU A 135 3.28 9.58 4.86
N GLY A 136 3.08 8.26 4.93
CA GLY A 136 2.68 7.58 6.17
C GLY A 136 3.65 7.86 7.33
N GLY A 137 4.95 7.73 7.07
CA GLY A 137 6.00 8.06 8.03
C GLY A 137 5.98 9.52 8.47
N TYR A 138 5.75 10.46 7.55
CA TYR A 138 5.61 11.89 7.86
C TYR A 138 4.41 12.16 8.78
N LEU A 139 3.27 11.53 8.53
CA LEU A 139 2.10 11.65 9.42
C LEU A 139 2.40 11.12 10.83
N ALA A 140 3.19 10.06 10.95
CA ALA A 140 3.60 9.51 12.23
C ALA A 140 4.53 10.45 13.01
N GLU A 141 5.46 11.12 12.31
CA GLU A 141 6.32 12.16 12.88
C GLU A 141 5.49 13.31 13.43
N ARG A 142 4.57 13.87 12.63
CA ARG A 142 3.66 14.95 13.04
C ARG A 142 2.81 14.56 14.23
N TRP A 143 2.24 13.35 14.23
CA TRP A 143 1.45 12.86 15.36
C TRP A 143 2.25 12.86 16.67
N ARG A 144 3.54 12.50 16.62
CA ARG A 144 4.41 12.55 17.79
C ARG A 144 4.68 13.98 18.23
N GLU A 145 4.97 14.90 17.31
CA GLU A 145 5.19 16.31 17.63
C GLU A 145 3.99 16.93 18.36
N PHE A 146 2.77 16.67 17.86
CA PHE A 146 1.53 17.14 18.50
C PHE A 146 1.27 16.46 19.85
N GLY A 147 1.60 15.18 19.99
CA GLY A 147 1.42 14.43 21.24
C GLY A 147 2.43 14.75 22.34
N VAL A 148 3.60 15.32 22.00
CA VAL A 148 4.67 15.69 22.95
C VAL A 148 4.64 17.18 23.28
N GLY A 149 4.02 18.03 22.46
CA GLY A 149 3.85 19.47 22.72
C GLY A 149 2.70 19.84 23.68
N GLY A 150 2.04 18.86 24.30
CA GLY A 150 0.88 19.06 25.18
C GLY A 150 1.07 18.57 26.62
N GLY A 151 2.30 18.36 27.08
CA GLY A 151 2.63 17.92 28.44
C GLY A 151 3.58 18.88 29.14
#